data_AF-A0A8H6HJZ3-F1
#
_entry.id   AF-A0A8H6HJZ3-F1
#
_cell.length_a   1.000
_cell.length_b   1.000
_cell.length_c   1.000
_cell.angle_alpha   90.00
_cell.angle_beta   90.00
_cell.angle_gamma   90.00
#
_symmetry.space_group_name_H-M   'P 1'
#
loop_
_entity.id
_entity.type
_entity.pdbx_description
1 polymer ?
#
loop_
_entity_poly.entity_id
_entity_poly.type
_entity_poly.pdbx_seq_one_letter_code
_entity_poly.pdbx_strand_id
1 'polypeptide(L)'
;MATPIVLCKIPANPDIAGIGVRIAIYAQNLLCFFPAFWALLDGKVTETELESAETQATTNLVLAFAILISSMVQATTLGLTSYHASIVLSMSWMNNTNAFIYFLLYVQHKSQSISGSGHVVEPTFRAWARHIRCSFLPGTNTGQVNHTSGAESGQFGEPSVQAVGSETGMSTRPSPSAKPESQDGAAPGAPSPSNEEIGTERQRAGNIVDARTAAKNLVKRYVLPLGSLHLSLMAALGLWLWIDIRGFGNMRDTANDCAAEHALISILGSHIPFASGALRIVSFVIYSLFLVPGLNLLLPIVVFLGFHYCVHGSPPNIMPEAERLWSMYSWRKALIRRVQAFIMRWWSMIPPVLGLLFLLAINLVFIIDIELTLKQNAHLQDPDEAKWGFGQILAILLLFMPLRDLAEALLARKMQKEMNLGLEGAVNQKQWDAVLAFVARGADPNIDMR
;
A
#
# COMPACT_ATOMS: atom_id res chain seq x y z
N MET A 1 44.47 -34.71 -28.94
CA MET A 1 43.12 -35.03 -28.46
C MET A 1 42.34 -33.73 -28.43
N ALA A 2 41.37 -33.55 -29.34
CA ALA A 2 40.47 -32.41 -29.26
C ALA A 2 39.55 -32.63 -28.04
N THR A 3 39.66 -31.78 -27.02
CA THR A 3 38.65 -31.73 -25.96
C THR A 3 37.30 -31.49 -26.63
N PRO A 4 36.29 -32.36 -26.43
CA PRO A 4 34.97 -32.10 -26.97
C PRO A 4 34.53 -30.72 -26.46
N ILE A 5 34.16 -29.84 -27.40
CA ILE A 5 33.55 -28.56 -27.06
C ILE A 5 32.21 -28.94 -26.43
N VAL A 6 32.17 -29.03 -25.11
CA VAL A 6 30.91 -29.17 -24.38
C VAL A 6 30.17 -27.87 -24.64
N LEU A 7 29.11 -27.97 -25.44
CA LEU A 7 28.22 -26.85 -25.72
C LEU A 7 27.50 -26.50 -24.42
N CYS A 8 28.09 -25.56 -23.67
CA CYS A 8 27.52 -24.99 -22.46
C CYS A 8 26.22 -24.27 -22.83
N LYS A 9 25.09 -24.86 -22.40
CA LYS A 9 23.76 -24.35 -22.68
C LYS A 9 22.90 -24.43 -21.41
N ILE A 10 22.27 -23.32 -21.06
CA ILE A 10 21.35 -23.20 -19.94
C ILE A 10 19.96 -23.63 -20.45
N PRO A 11 19.35 -24.68 -19.87
CA PRO A 11 18.02 -25.15 -20.29
C PRO A 11 16.96 -24.06 -20.08
N ALA A 12 16.01 -23.94 -21.00
CA ALA A 12 14.94 -22.95 -20.90
C ALA A 12 14.01 -23.21 -19.70
N ASN A 13 13.57 -22.15 -19.05
CA ASN A 13 12.46 -22.14 -18.10
C ASN A 13 11.53 -20.93 -18.33
N PRO A 14 10.73 -20.97 -19.41
CA PRO A 14 9.88 -19.86 -19.83
C PRO A 14 8.76 -19.54 -18.84
N ASP A 15 8.44 -20.44 -17.91
CA ASP A 15 7.42 -20.21 -16.88
C ASP A 15 7.95 -19.38 -15.70
N ILE A 16 9.27 -19.22 -15.57
CA ILE A 16 9.90 -18.42 -14.51
C ILE A 16 10.54 -17.15 -15.06
N ALA A 17 11.41 -17.26 -16.06
CA ALA A 17 12.16 -16.12 -16.60
C ALA A 17 11.68 -15.68 -17.98
N GLY A 18 10.64 -16.34 -18.50
CA GLY A 18 10.10 -16.03 -19.81
C GLY A 18 9.48 -14.64 -19.90
N ILE A 19 9.41 -14.14 -21.13
CA ILE A 19 9.13 -12.73 -21.42
C ILE A 19 7.79 -12.25 -20.86
N GLY A 20 6.72 -13.08 -20.94
CA GLY A 20 5.42 -12.68 -20.41
C GLY A 20 5.39 -12.56 -18.88
N VAL A 21 6.11 -13.43 -18.16
CA VAL A 21 6.24 -13.32 -16.69
C VAL A 21 6.98 -12.04 -16.31
N ARG A 22 8.10 -11.76 -16.98
CA ARG A 22 8.87 -10.52 -16.73
C ARG A 22 8.04 -9.27 -17.01
N ILE A 23 7.39 -9.19 -18.17
CA ILE A 23 6.53 -8.05 -18.53
C ILE A 23 5.41 -7.86 -17.50
N ALA A 24 4.75 -8.94 -17.08
CA ALA A 24 3.69 -8.85 -16.07
C ALA A 24 4.22 -8.28 -14.75
N ILE A 25 5.34 -8.80 -14.26
CA ILE A 25 5.94 -8.33 -13.00
C ILE A 25 6.43 -6.88 -13.14
N TYR A 26 7.08 -6.49 -14.26
CA TYR A 26 7.50 -5.11 -14.50
C TYR A 26 6.31 -4.16 -14.50
N ALA A 27 5.26 -4.50 -15.24
CA ALA A 27 4.05 -3.70 -15.32
C ALA A 27 3.36 -3.59 -13.95
N GLN A 28 3.23 -4.68 -13.20
CA GLN A 28 2.63 -4.68 -11.86
C GLN A 28 3.39 -3.76 -10.90
N ASN A 29 4.72 -3.81 -10.89
CA ASN A 29 5.54 -2.95 -10.04
C ASN A 29 5.44 -1.48 -10.46
N LEU A 30 5.54 -1.17 -11.76
CA LEU A 30 5.45 0.20 -12.27
C LEU A 30 4.05 0.81 -12.06
N LEU A 31 2.99 0.03 -12.20
CA LEU A 31 1.61 0.49 -11.98
C LEU A 31 1.33 0.84 -10.51
N CYS A 32 2.10 0.33 -9.53
CA CYS A 32 1.95 0.71 -8.12
C CYS A 32 2.38 2.15 -7.84
N PHE A 33 3.27 2.70 -8.67
CA PHE A 33 3.72 4.08 -8.50
C PHE A 33 2.66 5.09 -8.89
N PHE A 34 1.82 4.78 -9.88
CA PHE A 34 0.83 5.72 -10.39
C PHE A 34 -0.15 6.22 -9.32
N PRO A 35 -0.90 5.36 -8.59
CA PRO A 35 -1.82 5.82 -7.56
C PRO A 35 -1.09 6.50 -6.41
N ALA A 36 0.14 6.08 -6.07
CA ALA A 36 0.95 6.72 -5.05
C ALA A 36 1.37 8.14 -5.44
N PHE A 37 1.86 8.36 -6.67
CA PHE A 37 2.15 9.71 -7.17
C PHE A 37 0.88 10.55 -7.17
N TRP A 38 -0.23 9.99 -7.64
CA TRP A 38 -1.51 10.69 -7.71
C TRP A 38 -2.04 11.12 -6.33
N ALA A 39 -1.88 10.27 -5.31
CA ALA A 39 -2.22 10.56 -3.91
C ALA A 39 -1.27 11.59 -3.27
N LEU A 40 -0.04 11.71 -3.75
CA LEU A 40 0.90 12.73 -3.27
C LEU A 40 0.73 14.08 -4.00
N LEU A 41 0.13 14.13 -5.19
CA LEU A 41 -0.03 15.40 -5.93
C LEU A 41 -0.96 16.40 -5.24
N ASP A 42 -1.97 15.94 -4.50
CA ASP A 42 -2.90 16.83 -3.79
C ASP A 42 -2.48 17.09 -2.35
N GLY A 43 -1.35 16.57 -1.88
CA GLY A 43 -0.87 16.83 -0.53
C GLY A 43 -1.64 16.12 0.58
N LYS A 44 -2.63 15.27 0.27
CA LYS A 44 -3.46 14.59 1.28
C LYS A 44 -3.65 13.13 0.91
N VAL A 45 -3.05 12.23 1.69
CA VAL A 45 -3.25 10.80 1.50
C VAL A 45 -4.54 10.40 2.22
N THR A 46 -5.59 10.16 1.47
CA THR A 46 -6.88 9.72 2.00
C THR A 46 -6.84 8.24 2.41
N GLU A 47 -7.76 7.83 3.29
CA GLU A 47 -7.86 6.43 3.73
C GLU A 47 -8.18 5.48 2.56
N THR A 48 -8.97 5.94 1.57
CA THR A 48 -9.32 5.17 0.38
C THR A 48 -8.13 4.95 -0.56
N GLU A 49 -7.26 5.95 -0.71
CA GLU A 49 -6.01 5.82 -1.48
C GLU A 49 -5.03 4.87 -0.78
N LEU A 50 -4.97 4.95 0.55
CA LEU A 50 -4.16 4.03 1.35
C LEU A 50 -4.66 2.60 1.24
N GLU A 51 -5.98 2.37 1.30
CA GLU A 51 -6.62 1.06 1.12
C GLU A 51 -6.38 0.50 -0.29
N SER A 52 -6.43 1.35 -1.32
CA SER A 52 -6.11 0.95 -2.70
C SER A 52 -4.64 0.52 -2.83
N ALA A 53 -3.71 1.32 -2.30
CA ALA A 53 -2.29 0.97 -2.30
C ALA A 53 -2.00 -0.31 -1.50
N GLU A 54 -2.72 -0.53 -0.40
CA GLU A 54 -2.65 -1.74 0.41
C GLU A 54 -3.08 -2.99 -0.37
N THR A 55 -4.23 -2.90 -1.05
CA THR A 55 -4.79 -3.99 -1.84
C THR A 55 -3.85 -4.37 -2.99
N GLN A 56 -3.31 -3.36 -3.67
CA GLN A 56 -2.34 -3.56 -4.75
C GLN A 56 -1.04 -4.18 -4.25
N ALA A 57 -0.48 -3.67 -3.14
CA ALA A 57 0.73 -4.22 -2.53
C ALA A 57 0.52 -5.67 -2.08
N THR A 58 -0.62 -5.98 -1.46
CA THR A 58 -0.98 -7.35 -1.04
C THR A 58 -1.07 -8.30 -2.22
N THR A 59 -1.75 -7.89 -3.29
CA THR A 59 -1.91 -8.71 -4.50
C THR A 59 -0.56 -9.03 -5.14
N ASN A 60 0.30 -8.02 -5.30
CA ASN A 60 1.64 -8.22 -5.85
C ASN A 60 2.50 -9.10 -4.95
N LEU A 61 2.36 -8.97 -3.64
CA LEU A 61 3.12 -9.75 -2.68
C LEU A 61 2.69 -11.22 -2.63
N VAL A 62 1.39 -11.50 -2.73
CA VAL A 62 0.86 -12.87 -2.85
C VAL A 62 1.40 -13.53 -4.12
N LEU A 63 1.43 -12.81 -5.23
CA LEU A 63 2.02 -13.30 -6.47
C LEU A 63 3.53 -13.54 -6.33
N ALA A 64 4.24 -12.63 -5.67
CA ALA A 64 5.67 -12.79 -5.39
C ALA A 64 5.95 -14.06 -4.56
N PHE A 65 5.14 -14.32 -3.52
CA PHE A 65 5.18 -15.57 -2.76
C PHE A 65 4.97 -16.80 -3.63
N ALA A 66 3.96 -16.76 -4.51
CA ALA A 66 3.67 -17.89 -5.39
C ALA A 66 4.86 -18.21 -6.30
N ILE A 67 5.50 -17.19 -6.88
CA ILE A 67 6.70 -17.34 -7.73
C ILE A 67 7.87 -17.89 -6.90
N LEU A 68 8.08 -17.36 -5.70
CA LEU A 68 9.20 -17.73 -4.86
C LEU A 68 9.08 -19.18 -4.34
N ILE A 69 7.90 -19.57 -3.86
CA ILE A 69 7.60 -20.94 -3.45
C ILE A 69 7.72 -21.88 -4.64
N SER A 70 7.17 -21.51 -5.80
CA SER A 70 7.30 -22.31 -7.03
C SER A 70 8.76 -22.50 -7.41
N SER A 71 9.59 -21.47 -7.27
CA SER A 71 11.02 -21.54 -7.55
C SER A 71 11.76 -22.46 -6.59
N MET A 72 11.43 -22.43 -5.29
CA MET A 72 11.99 -23.36 -4.31
C MET A 72 11.58 -24.81 -4.60
N VAL A 73 10.29 -25.04 -4.89
CA VAL A 73 9.79 -26.37 -5.25
C VAL A 73 10.49 -26.86 -6.52
N GLN A 74 10.52 -26.07 -7.59
CA GLN A 74 11.20 -26.43 -8.84
C GLN A 74 12.69 -26.67 -8.65
N ALA A 75 13.38 -25.89 -7.82
CA ALA A 75 14.78 -26.12 -7.47
C ALA A 75 15.00 -27.52 -6.85
N THR A 76 14.06 -27.96 -6.01
CA THR A 76 14.10 -29.30 -5.38
C THR A 76 13.56 -30.43 -6.24
N THR A 77 12.67 -30.20 -7.22
CA THR A 77 12.00 -31.28 -7.94
C THR A 77 12.43 -31.40 -9.40
N LEU A 78 12.36 -30.30 -10.15
CA LEU A 78 12.54 -30.28 -11.61
C LEU A 78 13.94 -29.80 -12.03
N GLY A 79 14.69 -29.19 -11.10
CA GLY A 79 16.00 -28.62 -11.38
C GLY A 79 15.89 -27.19 -11.91
N LEU A 80 15.84 -26.22 -11.00
CA LEU A 80 15.97 -24.81 -11.33
C LEU A 80 17.46 -24.45 -11.36
N THR A 81 17.94 -23.87 -12.46
CA THR A 81 19.34 -23.46 -12.53
C THR A 81 19.62 -22.26 -11.64
N SER A 82 20.87 -22.13 -11.17
CA SER A 82 21.32 -20.98 -10.39
C SER A 82 21.09 -19.64 -11.11
N TYR A 83 21.20 -19.65 -12.45
CA TYR A 83 20.87 -18.52 -13.32
C TYR A 83 19.40 -18.07 -13.16
N HIS A 84 18.43 -18.97 -13.35
CA HIS A 84 17.01 -18.65 -13.23
C HIS A 84 16.64 -18.21 -11.80
N ALA A 85 17.20 -18.88 -10.79
CA ALA A 85 17.00 -18.49 -9.39
C ALA A 85 17.47 -17.06 -9.10
N SER A 86 18.58 -16.62 -9.71
CA SER A 86 19.04 -15.25 -9.56
C SER A 86 18.08 -14.22 -10.15
N ILE A 87 17.45 -14.53 -11.29
CA ILE A 87 16.44 -13.68 -11.92
C ILE A 87 15.21 -13.58 -11.02
N VAL A 88 14.76 -14.70 -10.46
CA VAL A 88 13.65 -14.74 -9.49
C VAL A 88 13.95 -13.89 -8.26
N LEU A 89 15.17 -13.95 -7.72
CA LEU A 89 15.58 -13.12 -6.59
C LEU A 89 15.52 -11.63 -6.93
N SER A 90 16.02 -11.23 -8.11
CA SER A 90 15.93 -9.83 -8.57
C SER A 90 14.48 -9.37 -8.75
N MET A 91 13.61 -10.19 -9.33
CA MET A 91 12.17 -9.90 -9.43
C MET A 91 11.49 -9.83 -8.05
N SER A 92 11.93 -10.66 -7.10
CA SER A 92 11.42 -10.67 -5.72
C SER A 92 11.80 -9.39 -4.95
N TRP A 93 13.02 -8.89 -5.14
CA TRP A 93 13.43 -7.59 -4.61
C TRP A 93 12.56 -6.45 -5.13
N MET A 94 12.28 -6.47 -6.43
CA MET A 94 11.41 -5.50 -7.08
C MET A 94 9.99 -5.55 -6.49
N ASN A 95 9.40 -6.74 -6.34
CA ASN A 95 8.08 -6.92 -5.74
C ASN A 95 7.97 -6.37 -4.30
N ASN A 96 9.06 -6.45 -3.53
CA ASN A 96 9.11 -5.89 -2.17
C ASN A 96 9.04 -4.37 -2.13
N THR A 97 9.43 -3.68 -3.21
CA THR A 97 9.34 -2.22 -3.26
C THR A 97 7.91 -1.72 -3.18
N ASN A 98 6.91 -2.49 -3.65
CA ASN A 98 5.49 -2.16 -3.53
C ASN A 98 5.03 -2.07 -2.07
N ALA A 99 5.54 -2.96 -1.21
CA ALA A 99 5.26 -2.90 0.22
C ALA A 99 5.87 -1.63 0.85
N PHE A 100 7.02 -1.16 0.35
CA PHE A 100 7.62 0.11 0.78
C PHE A 100 6.84 1.33 0.27
N ILE A 101 6.22 1.28 -0.92
CA ILE A 101 5.31 2.34 -1.39
C ILE A 101 4.13 2.47 -0.43
N TYR A 102 3.47 1.36 -0.09
CA TYR A 102 2.39 1.37 0.92
C TYR A 102 2.87 1.95 2.26
N PHE A 103 4.05 1.52 2.73
CA PHE A 103 4.61 2.04 3.98
C PHE A 103 4.87 3.56 3.93
N LEU A 104 5.40 4.08 2.82
CA LEU A 104 5.61 5.52 2.63
C LEU A 104 4.29 6.30 2.71
N LEU A 105 3.24 5.82 2.03
CA LEU A 105 1.91 6.42 2.09
C LEU A 105 1.29 6.31 3.48
N TYR A 106 1.50 5.19 4.18
CA TYR A 106 1.04 5.00 5.56
C TYR A 106 1.68 6.00 6.53
N VAL A 107 3.00 6.19 6.43
CA VAL A 107 3.73 7.18 7.23
C VAL A 107 3.20 8.58 6.97
N GLN A 108 2.99 8.92 5.70
CA GLN A 108 2.46 10.23 5.33
C GLN A 108 1.01 10.43 5.80
N HIS A 109 0.15 9.43 5.65
CA HIS A 109 -1.23 9.50 6.15
C HIS A 109 -1.27 9.72 7.67
N LYS A 110 -0.43 9.02 8.44
CA LYS A 110 -0.37 9.17 9.90
C LYS A 110 0.28 10.47 10.36
N SER A 111 1.21 11.05 9.59
CA SER A 111 1.77 12.36 9.89
C SER A 111 0.75 13.50 9.63
N GLN A 112 -0.19 13.29 8.71
CA GLN A 112 -1.20 14.28 8.29
C GLN A 112 -2.44 14.41 9.18
N SER A 113 -2.63 13.56 10.21
CA SER A 113 -3.83 13.50 11.07
C SER A 113 -4.06 14.75 11.96
N ILE A 114 -3.66 15.94 11.50
CA ILE A 114 -3.88 17.24 12.11
C ILE A 114 -5.30 17.70 11.77
N SER A 115 -6.31 17.16 12.46
CA SER A 115 -7.58 17.81 12.82
C SER A 115 -8.64 16.77 13.20
N GLY A 116 -8.82 16.55 14.50
CA GLY A 116 -10.16 16.28 15.03
C GLY A 116 -10.46 14.91 15.61
N SER A 117 -9.86 13.80 15.16
CA SER A 117 -10.29 12.48 15.64
C SER A 117 -9.23 11.37 15.71
N GLY A 118 -8.01 11.61 15.24
CA GLY A 118 -6.93 10.61 15.21
C GLY A 118 -5.73 10.98 16.07
N HIS A 119 -5.11 9.97 16.70
CA HIS A 119 -3.80 10.11 17.33
C HIS A 119 -2.74 10.41 16.25
N VAL A 120 -2.31 11.67 16.13
CA VAL A 120 -1.11 12.04 15.36
C VAL A 120 0.09 11.37 15.99
N VAL A 121 0.84 10.62 15.20
CA VAL A 121 2.12 10.05 15.65
C VAL A 121 3.19 11.11 15.43
N GLU A 122 3.83 11.57 16.50
CA GLU A 122 4.96 12.50 16.38
C GLU A 122 6.03 11.92 15.45
N PRO A 123 6.72 12.75 14.65
CA PRO A 123 7.78 12.32 13.72
C PRO A 123 9.07 11.95 14.46
N THR A 124 8.96 11.27 15.60
CA THR A 124 10.08 10.76 16.38
C THR A 124 10.14 9.24 16.26
N PHE A 125 11.36 8.70 16.15
CA PHE A 125 11.57 7.25 16.07
C PHE A 125 10.93 6.51 17.25
N ARG A 126 10.96 7.10 18.46
CA ARG A 126 10.35 6.50 19.66
C ARG A 126 8.83 6.43 19.58
N ALA A 127 8.15 7.47 19.08
CA ALA A 127 6.71 7.47 18.89
C ALA A 127 6.30 6.44 17.84
N TRP A 128 7.02 6.39 16.72
CA TRP A 128 6.80 5.40 15.66
C TRP A 128 7.07 3.97 16.11
N ALA A 129 8.17 3.71 16.81
CA ALA A 129 8.47 2.39 17.36
C ALA A 129 7.40 1.93 18.35
N ARG A 130 6.88 2.84 19.19
CA ARG A 130 5.77 2.55 20.11
C ARG A 130 4.49 2.25 19.33
N HIS A 131 4.15 3.09 18.34
CA HIS A 131 2.97 2.91 17.49
C HIS A 131 2.98 1.58 16.75
N ILE A 132 4.11 1.23 16.12
CA ILE A 132 4.33 -0.05 15.44
C ILE A 132 4.21 -1.19 16.47
N ARG A 133 4.91 -1.13 17.59
CA ARG A 133 4.86 -2.17 18.63
C ARG A 133 3.42 -2.42 19.12
N CYS A 134 2.66 -1.36 19.39
CA CYS A 134 1.27 -1.47 19.84
C CYS A 134 0.34 -2.00 18.72
N SER A 135 0.58 -1.62 17.46
CA SER A 135 -0.24 -2.07 16.33
C SER A 135 -0.02 -3.56 16.02
N PHE A 136 1.22 -4.05 16.14
CA PHE A 136 1.60 -5.41 15.71
C PHE A 136 1.63 -6.46 16.82
N LEU A 137 1.73 -6.08 18.10
CA LEU A 137 1.71 -7.03 19.23
C LEU A 137 0.40 -6.90 20.04
N PRO A 138 -0.74 -7.45 19.56
CA PRO A 138 -2.05 -7.32 20.21
C PRO A 138 -2.16 -7.92 21.62
N GLY A 139 -1.13 -8.58 22.14
CA GLY A 139 -1.18 -9.29 23.42
C GLY A 139 -0.80 -8.47 24.64
N THR A 140 -0.19 -7.30 24.48
CA THR A 140 0.14 -6.45 25.63
C THR A 140 -0.99 -5.45 25.82
N ASN A 141 -2.04 -5.87 26.52
CA ASN A 141 -2.96 -4.96 27.20
C ASN A 141 -2.16 -4.14 28.21
N THR A 142 -1.42 -3.14 27.75
CA THR A 142 -1.03 -2.02 28.59
C THR A 142 -2.34 -1.34 28.91
N GLY A 143 -2.88 -1.68 30.09
CA GLY A 143 -4.12 -1.12 30.61
C GLY A 143 -4.14 0.35 30.29
N GLN A 144 -5.14 0.74 29.50
CA GLN A 144 -5.46 2.13 29.26
C GLN A 144 -5.66 2.72 30.64
N VAL A 145 -4.61 3.37 31.17
CA VAL A 145 -4.64 4.04 32.45
C VAL A 145 -5.67 5.12 32.25
N ASN A 146 -6.89 4.86 32.71
CA ASN A 146 -7.92 5.87 32.85
C ASN A 146 -7.30 6.95 33.72
N HIS A 147 -6.78 8.00 33.09
CA HIS A 147 -6.52 9.26 33.75
C HIS A 147 -7.89 9.87 34.09
N THR A 148 -8.52 9.32 35.14
CA THR A 148 -9.49 10.06 35.94
C THR A 148 -8.70 11.09 36.75
N SER A 149 -8.30 12.18 36.07
CA SER A 149 -7.98 13.43 36.73
C SER A 149 -9.30 14.07 37.15
N GLY A 150 -9.71 13.80 38.40
CA GLY A 150 -10.95 14.31 38.97
C GLY A 150 -11.12 13.89 40.43
N ALA A 151 -10.24 14.37 41.30
CA ALA A 151 -10.47 14.42 42.73
C ALA A 151 -10.38 15.89 43.17
N GLU A 152 -11.44 16.64 42.89
CA GLU A 152 -11.77 17.84 43.65
C GLU A 152 -12.17 17.38 45.06
N SER A 153 -11.44 17.90 46.05
CA SER A 153 -11.85 17.95 47.44
C SER A 153 -13.05 18.91 47.55
N GLY A 154 -14.27 18.36 47.49
CA GLY A 154 -15.53 19.08 47.69
C GLY A 154 -16.32 18.45 48.83
N GLN A 155 -16.58 19.26 49.83
CA GLN A 155 -17.02 18.91 51.16
C GLN A 155 -18.51 18.53 51.25
N PHE A 156 -18.78 17.59 52.15
CA PHE A 156 -20.08 17.10 52.63
C PHE A 156 -21.18 18.17 52.79
N GLY A 157 -22.41 17.82 52.39
CA GLY A 157 -23.64 18.54 52.70
C GLY A 157 -24.89 17.85 52.13
N GLU A 158 -25.48 16.96 52.93
CA GLU A 158 -26.69 16.17 52.68
C GLU A 158 -27.97 16.95 53.11
N PRO A 159 -29.21 16.39 53.12
CA PRO A 159 -30.21 16.58 52.07
C PRO A 159 -31.55 17.18 52.55
N SER A 160 -32.40 17.57 51.59
CA SER A 160 -33.84 17.81 51.78
C SER A 160 -34.50 17.97 50.39
N VAL A 161 -35.73 17.62 50.04
CA VAL A 161 -36.94 17.04 50.68
C VAL A 161 -37.97 16.94 49.54
N GLN A 162 -38.82 15.89 49.51
CA GLN A 162 -40.17 15.80 48.88
C GLN A 162 -40.31 16.05 47.35
N ALA A 163 -41.35 15.63 46.62
CA ALA A 163 -42.51 14.75 46.79
C ALA A 163 -43.18 14.63 45.40
N VAL A 164 -43.94 13.55 45.20
CA VAL A 164 -45.27 13.46 44.53
C VAL A 164 -45.46 14.10 43.14
N GLY A 165 -45.98 13.31 42.19
CA GLY A 165 -46.67 13.87 41.01
C GLY A 165 -46.94 12.87 39.90
N SER A 166 -48.01 12.09 40.06
CA SER A 166 -48.65 11.28 39.01
C SER A 166 -49.48 12.21 38.12
N GLU A 167 -49.38 12.13 36.79
CA GLU A 167 -50.45 12.63 35.92
C GLU A 167 -50.49 11.94 34.54
N THR A 168 -51.61 11.24 34.34
CA THR A 168 -52.18 10.73 33.09
C THR A 168 -52.72 11.88 32.24
N GLY A 169 -52.44 11.89 30.93
CA GLY A 169 -52.98 12.87 29.98
C GLY A 169 -53.40 12.23 28.67
N MET A 170 -54.69 11.95 28.55
CA MET A 170 -55.44 11.50 27.38
C MET A 170 -55.83 12.73 26.54
N SER A 171 -55.64 12.70 25.21
CA SER A 171 -56.24 13.72 24.33
C SER A 171 -56.60 13.16 22.95
N THR A 172 -57.74 13.63 22.47
CA THR A 172 -58.63 13.07 21.45
C THR A 172 -58.71 13.96 20.20
N ARG A 173 -58.74 13.33 19.00
CA ARG A 173 -59.42 13.71 17.72
C ARG A 173 -59.04 15.04 17.03
N PRO A 174 -59.45 15.32 15.75
CA PRO A 174 -60.28 14.54 14.82
C PRO A 174 -59.78 14.41 13.36
N SER A 175 -60.47 13.51 12.62
CA SER A 175 -60.54 13.40 11.15
C SER A 175 -61.02 14.68 10.44
N PRO A 176 -60.84 14.76 9.11
CA PRO A 176 -62.03 14.86 8.27
C PRO A 176 -62.02 13.92 7.05
N SER A 177 -63.25 13.66 6.60
CA SER A 177 -63.68 12.76 5.53
C SER A 177 -64.26 13.56 4.37
N ALA A 178 -63.86 13.23 3.14
CA ALA A 178 -64.56 13.44 1.86
C ALA A 178 -63.55 13.06 0.74
N LYS A 179 -63.84 12.46 -0.41
CA LYS A 179 -64.91 11.66 -1.05
C LYS A 179 -64.27 11.17 -2.39
N PRO A 180 -64.85 10.23 -3.16
CA PRO A 180 -64.13 9.39 -4.10
C PRO A 180 -64.10 9.93 -5.53
N GLU A 181 -63.07 9.57 -6.28
CA GLU A 181 -63.08 9.63 -7.75
C GLU A 181 -62.51 8.32 -8.30
N SER A 182 -63.35 7.62 -9.05
CA SER A 182 -63.09 6.37 -9.75
C SER A 182 -62.36 6.65 -11.06
N GLN A 183 -61.26 5.95 -11.33
CA GLN A 183 -60.86 5.65 -12.70
C GLN A 183 -60.19 4.28 -12.78
N ASP A 184 -60.86 3.43 -13.55
CA ASP A 184 -60.52 2.06 -13.91
C ASP A 184 -59.25 1.98 -14.76
N GLY A 185 -58.48 0.90 -14.57
CA GLY A 185 -57.43 0.49 -15.51
C GLY A 185 -56.12 0.01 -14.88
N ALA A 186 -56.16 -0.87 -13.87
CA ALA A 186 -54.95 -1.46 -13.29
C ALA A 186 -54.80 -2.94 -13.71
N ALA A 187 -53.67 -3.23 -14.37
CA ALA A 187 -53.14 -4.57 -14.59
C ALA A 187 -52.98 -5.33 -13.25
N PRO A 188 -53.03 -6.68 -13.23
CA PRO A 188 -52.96 -7.46 -12.00
C PRO A 188 -51.69 -7.12 -11.22
N GLY A 189 -51.89 -6.48 -10.06
CA GLY A 189 -50.82 -5.99 -9.19
C GLY A 189 -49.96 -7.14 -8.69
N ALA A 190 -48.65 -7.02 -8.89
CA ALA A 190 -47.68 -7.83 -8.20
C ALA A 190 -47.90 -7.67 -6.68
N PRO A 191 -47.91 -8.77 -5.90
CA PRO A 191 -48.09 -8.68 -4.45
C PRO A 191 -47.00 -7.78 -3.86
N SER A 192 -47.42 -6.77 -3.09
CA SER A 192 -46.50 -5.92 -2.37
C SER A 192 -45.69 -6.78 -1.39
N PRO A 193 -44.35 -6.67 -1.36
CA PRO A 193 -43.53 -7.44 -0.45
C PRO A 193 -43.99 -7.13 0.98
N SER A 194 -44.31 -8.19 1.73
CA SER A 194 -44.73 -8.06 3.11
C SER A 194 -43.61 -7.40 3.93
N ASN A 195 -43.96 -6.61 4.96
CA ASN A 195 -43.00 -5.88 5.79
C ASN A 195 -41.94 -6.81 6.45
N GLU A 196 -42.19 -8.11 6.56
CA GLU A 196 -41.19 -9.10 7.03
C GLU A 196 -40.05 -9.31 6.03
N GLU A 197 -40.34 -9.31 4.73
CA GLU A 197 -39.35 -9.58 3.67
C GLU A 197 -38.30 -8.45 3.59
N ILE A 198 -38.76 -7.20 3.78
CA ILE A 198 -37.91 -5.99 3.83
C ILE A 198 -36.95 -6.02 5.04
N GLY A 199 -37.39 -6.56 6.18
CA GLY A 199 -36.56 -6.70 7.37
C GLY A 199 -35.38 -7.66 7.18
N THR A 200 -35.65 -8.82 6.58
CA THR A 200 -34.63 -9.84 6.29
C THR A 200 -33.58 -9.38 5.28
N GLU A 201 -33.97 -8.63 4.25
CA GLU A 201 -33.01 -8.15 3.24
C GLU A 201 -32.07 -7.08 3.81
N ARG A 202 -32.59 -6.18 4.66
CA ARG A 202 -31.77 -5.17 5.34
C ARG A 202 -30.78 -5.78 6.33
N GLN A 203 -31.20 -6.83 7.05
CA GLN A 203 -30.33 -7.56 7.97
C GLN A 203 -29.24 -8.35 7.21
N ARG A 204 -29.57 -8.93 6.06
CA ARG A 204 -28.60 -9.62 5.19
C ARG A 204 -27.57 -8.65 4.60
N ALA A 205 -28.00 -7.46 4.17
CA ALA A 205 -27.11 -6.41 3.70
C ALA A 205 -26.14 -5.94 4.81
N GLY A 206 -26.62 -5.76 6.04
CA GLY A 206 -25.79 -5.43 7.20
C GLY A 206 -24.69 -6.47 7.46
N ASN A 207 -25.06 -7.75 7.52
CA ASN A 207 -24.10 -8.83 7.75
C ASN A 207 -23.00 -8.92 6.68
N ILE A 208 -23.33 -8.64 5.41
CA ILE A 208 -22.34 -8.64 4.30
C ILE A 208 -21.36 -7.47 4.45
N VAL A 209 -21.85 -6.29 4.83
CA VAL A 209 -20.99 -5.11 5.06
C VAL A 209 -20.06 -5.32 6.25
N ASP A 210 -20.57 -5.93 7.33
CA ASP A 210 -19.77 -6.25 8.51
C ASP A 210 -18.69 -7.29 8.20
N ALA A 211 -19.03 -8.36 7.47
CA ALA A 211 -18.06 -9.37 7.06
C ALA A 211 -16.97 -8.79 6.15
N ARG A 212 -17.33 -7.91 5.21
CA ARG A 212 -16.37 -7.22 4.33
C ARG A 212 -15.45 -6.30 5.14
N THR A 213 -15.99 -5.58 6.13
CA THR A 213 -15.22 -4.68 6.99
C THR A 213 -14.27 -5.47 7.91
N ALA A 214 -14.72 -6.60 8.45
CA ALA A 214 -13.88 -7.50 9.24
C ALA A 214 -12.74 -8.10 8.39
N ALA A 215 -13.02 -8.54 7.17
CA ALA A 215 -12.00 -9.04 6.25
C ALA A 215 -10.96 -7.95 5.89
N LYS A 216 -11.41 -6.71 5.63
CA LYS A 216 -10.52 -5.56 5.39
C LYS A 216 -9.60 -5.28 6.57
N ASN A 217 -10.15 -5.25 7.79
CA ASN A 217 -9.38 -5.03 9.01
C ASN A 217 -8.35 -6.14 9.27
N LEU A 218 -8.66 -7.38 8.87
CA LEU A 218 -7.70 -8.47 8.90
C LEU A 218 -6.57 -8.22 7.90
N VAL A 219 -6.88 -7.97 6.61
CA VAL A 219 -5.86 -7.74 5.56
C VAL A 219 -4.91 -6.60 5.91
N LYS A 220 -5.44 -5.49 6.42
CA LYS A 220 -4.66 -4.31 6.87
C LYS A 220 -3.60 -4.64 7.90
N ARG A 221 -3.86 -5.67 8.70
CA ARG A 221 -2.91 -6.12 9.70
C ARG A 221 -1.76 -6.95 9.11
N TYR A 222 -1.97 -7.57 7.96
CA TYR A 222 -1.06 -8.59 7.43
C TYR A 222 -0.11 -8.11 6.33
N VAL A 223 -0.33 -6.96 5.68
CA VAL A 223 0.54 -6.53 4.55
C VAL A 223 2.02 -6.43 4.95
N LEU A 224 2.31 -5.80 6.10
CA LEU A 224 3.68 -5.66 6.59
C LEU A 224 4.26 -7.00 7.08
N PRO A 225 3.58 -7.80 7.94
CA PRO A 225 4.02 -9.15 8.26
C PRO A 225 4.25 -10.05 7.04
N LEU A 226 3.36 -9.97 6.04
CA LEU A 226 3.46 -10.71 4.79
C LEU A 226 4.71 -10.24 4.02
N GLY A 227 4.96 -8.93 3.96
CA GLY A 227 6.13 -8.37 3.27
C GLY A 227 7.43 -8.79 3.93
N SER A 228 7.44 -8.81 5.26
CA SER A 228 8.54 -9.32 6.05
C SER A 228 8.78 -10.82 5.87
N LEU A 229 7.71 -11.62 5.85
CA LEU A 229 7.81 -13.06 5.60
C LEU A 229 8.34 -13.32 4.19
N HIS A 230 7.92 -12.55 3.19
CA HIS A 230 8.39 -12.67 1.81
C HIS A 230 9.88 -12.34 1.72
N LEU A 231 10.33 -11.24 2.31
CA LEU A 231 11.76 -10.88 2.39
C LEU A 231 12.59 -11.98 3.07
N SER A 232 12.05 -12.62 4.10
CA SER A 232 12.73 -13.73 4.80
C SER A 232 12.83 -14.97 3.93
N LEU A 233 11.76 -15.33 3.22
CA LEU A 233 11.75 -16.45 2.29
C LEU A 233 12.70 -16.21 1.11
N MET A 234 12.72 -14.97 0.60
CA MET A 234 13.60 -14.53 -0.48
C MET A 234 15.05 -14.58 -0.01
N ALA A 235 15.31 -14.14 1.22
CA ALA A 235 16.62 -14.27 1.85
C ALA A 235 17.05 -15.73 2.04
N ALA A 236 16.15 -16.62 2.45
CA ALA A 236 16.44 -18.04 2.55
C ALA A 236 16.81 -18.65 1.18
N LEU A 237 16.04 -18.34 0.13
CA LEU A 237 16.38 -18.76 -1.24
C LEU A 237 17.72 -18.16 -1.71
N GLY A 238 17.96 -16.90 -1.41
CA GLY A 238 19.22 -16.22 -1.70
C GLY A 238 20.40 -16.90 -1.02
N LEU A 239 20.34 -17.13 0.29
CA LEU A 239 21.38 -17.84 1.03
C LEU A 239 21.60 -19.25 0.45
N TRP A 240 20.53 -19.99 0.14
CA TRP A 240 20.65 -21.31 -0.47
C TRP A 240 21.39 -21.26 -1.81
N LEU A 241 21.04 -20.30 -2.69
CA LEU A 241 21.71 -20.08 -3.97
C LEU A 241 23.20 -19.75 -3.80
N TRP A 242 23.52 -18.84 -2.88
CA TRP A 242 24.90 -18.35 -2.72
C TRP A 242 25.77 -19.30 -1.87
N ILE A 243 25.20 -20.20 -1.07
CA ILE A 243 25.96 -21.24 -0.34
C ILE A 243 26.70 -22.16 -1.29
N ASP A 244 26.05 -22.63 -2.36
CA ASP A 244 26.69 -23.45 -3.37
C ASP A 244 26.03 -23.21 -4.72
N ILE A 245 26.60 -22.29 -5.50
CA ILE A 245 26.11 -21.94 -6.83
C ILE A 245 26.10 -23.14 -7.78
N ARG A 246 27.12 -24.00 -7.68
CA ARG A 246 27.28 -25.17 -8.57
C ARG A 246 26.36 -26.30 -8.15
N GLY A 247 26.22 -26.50 -6.84
CA GLY A 247 25.30 -27.48 -6.24
C GLY A 247 23.88 -26.97 -5.99
N PHE A 248 23.47 -25.86 -6.61
CA PHE A 248 22.13 -25.31 -6.38
C PHE A 248 21.04 -26.20 -6.96
N GLY A 249 20.08 -26.60 -6.12
CA GLY A 249 18.99 -27.49 -6.50
C GLY A 249 19.43 -28.93 -6.77
N ASN A 250 18.54 -29.74 -7.34
CA ASN A 250 18.81 -31.15 -7.66
C ASN A 250 19.46 -31.35 -9.04
N MET A 251 19.72 -30.27 -9.79
CA MET A 251 20.32 -30.33 -11.12
C MET A 251 21.85 -30.34 -11.02
N ARG A 252 22.41 -31.50 -10.69
CA ARG A 252 23.86 -31.72 -10.72
C ARG A 252 24.28 -32.10 -12.15
N ASP A 253 25.27 -31.39 -12.69
CA ASP A 253 26.37 -31.94 -13.52
C ASP A 253 26.72 -31.17 -14.82
N THR A 254 25.87 -30.29 -15.38
CA THR A 254 26.29 -29.47 -16.55
C THR A 254 25.71 -28.07 -16.64
N ALA A 255 24.40 -27.89 -16.43
CA ALA A 255 23.75 -26.59 -16.58
C ALA A 255 24.20 -25.56 -15.53
N ASN A 256 24.32 -25.99 -14.27
CA ASN A 256 24.77 -25.12 -13.19
C ASN A 256 26.26 -24.78 -13.28
N ASP A 257 27.11 -25.71 -13.73
CA ASP A 257 28.52 -25.41 -13.99
C ASP A 257 28.67 -24.43 -15.16
N CYS A 258 27.91 -24.65 -16.24
CA CYS A 258 27.82 -23.73 -17.36
C CYS A 258 27.42 -22.31 -16.91
N ALA A 259 26.34 -22.20 -16.12
CA ALA A 259 25.90 -20.91 -15.57
C ALA A 259 26.94 -20.29 -14.62
N ALA A 260 27.53 -21.06 -13.72
CA ALA A 260 28.52 -20.55 -12.77
C ALA A 260 29.76 -19.98 -13.46
N GLU A 261 30.25 -20.67 -14.50
CA GLU A 261 31.51 -20.33 -15.15
C GLU A 261 31.38 -19.27 -16.24
N HIS A 262 30.27 -19.29 -16.99
CA HIS A 262 30.13 -18.47 -18.19
C HIS A 262 29.07 -17.38 -18.06
N ALA A 263 28.11 -17.50 -17.13
CA ALA A 263 27.08 -16.49 -17.02
C ALA A 263 27.62 -15.20 -16.38
N LEU A 264 27.14 -14.07 -16.88
CA LEU A 264 27.41 -12.74 -16.36
C LEU A 264 26.15 -12.16 -15.71
N ILE A 265 26.26 -11.57 -14.53
CA ILE A 265 25.18 -10.76 -13.93
C ILE A 265 25.49 -9.29 -14.18
N SER A 266 24.47 -8.54 -14.59
CA SER A 266 24.52 -7.07 -14.58
C SER A 266 24.12 -6.55 -13.21
N ILE A 267 24.98 -5.72 -12.60
CA ILE A 267 24.66 -4.96 -11.39
C ILE A 267 25.03 -3.50 -11.66
N LEU A 268 24.03 -2.62 -11.65
CA LEU A 268 24.18 -1.21 -12.02
C LEU A 268 24.84 -1.04 -13.39
N GLY A 269 24.49 -1.91 -14.34
CA GLY A 269 25.08 -1.94 -15.69
C GLY A 269 26.51 -2.50 -15.77
N SER A 270 27.15 -2.83 -14.64
CA SER A 270 28.47 -3.49 -14.61
C SER A 270 28.31 -5.01 -14.80
N HIS A 271 29.21 -5.63 -15.55
CA HIS A 271 29.16 -7.08 -15.82
C HIS A 271 30.09 -7.80 -14.88
N ILE A 272 29.51 -8.65 -14.02
CA ILE A 272 30.25 -9.38 -13.00
C ILE A 272 30.05 -10.89 -13.28
N PRO A 273 31.14 -11.69 -13.31
CA PRO A 273 31.02 -13.14 -13.42
C PRO A 273 30.12 -13.70 -12.33
N PHE A 274 29.19 -14.60 -12.68
CA PHE A 274 28.22 -15.16 -11.75
C PHE A 274 28.89 -15.83 -10.54
N ALA A 275 29.99 -16.56 -10.76
CA ALA A 275 30.79 -17.18 -9.70
C ALA A 275 31.78 -16.24 -8.98
N SER A 276 31.65 -14.92 -9.13
CA SER A 276 32.53 -13.97 -8.43
C SER A 276 32.44 -14.12 -6.91
N GLY A 277 33.59 -14.31 -6.26
CA GLY A 277 33.67 -14.42 -4.80
C GLY A 277 33.19 -13.15 -4.08
N ALA A 278 33.45 -11.97 -4.66
CA ALA A 278 32.98 -10.71 -4.09
C ALA A 278 31.45 -10.61 -4.11
N LEU A 279 30.82 -11.01 -5.22
CA LEU A 279 29.36 -11.03 -5.34
C LEU A 279 28.74 -11.95 -4.28
N ARG A 280 29.30 -13.16 -4.14
CA ARG A 280 28.85 -14.14 -3.14
C ARG A 280 28.93 -13.61 -1.71
N ILE A 281 30.04 -12.97 -1.33
CA ILE A 281 30.20 -12.37 0.02
C ILE A 281 29.16 -11.27 0.25
N VAL A 282 29.00 -10.35 -0.70
CA VAL A 282 28.02 -9.26 -0.60
C VAL A 282 26.60 -9.81 -0.50
N SER A 283 26.26 -10.80 -1.34
CA SER A 283 24.96 -11.46 -1.29
C SER A 283 24.71 -12.15 0.05
N PHE A 284 25.70 -12.82 0.64
CA PHE A 284 25.54 -13.40 1.99
C PHE A 284 25.25 -12.37 3.05
N VAL A 285 25.98 -11.25 3.06
CA VAL A 285 25.75 -10.17 4.03
C VAL A 285 24.32 -9.64 3.88
N ILE A 286 23.92 -9.32 2.65
CA ILE A 286 22.58 -8.79 2.37
C ILE A 286 21.51 -9.81 2.79
N TYR A 287 21.53 -11.04 2.28
CA TYR A 287 20.48 -12.01 2.59
C TYR A 287 20.45 -12.41 4.07
N SER A 288 21.60 -12.46 4.76
CA SER A 288 21.61 -12.70 6.21
C SER A 288 20.91 -11.60 7.00
N LEU A 289 21.06 -10.33 6.60
CA LEU A 289 20.36 -9.20 7.21
C LEU A 289 18.84 -9.27 7.03
N PHE A 290 18.38 -9.82 5.89
CA PHE A 290 16.95 -9.90 5.56
C PHE A 290 16.28 -11.23 5.97
N LEU A 291 17.04 -12.19 6.51
CA LEU A 291 16.56 -13.53 6.88
C LEU A 291 15.57 -13.52 8.05
N VAL A 292 15.74 -12.60 9.00
CA VAL A 292 14.93 -12.57 10.23
C VAL A 292 13.66 -11.74 9.99
N PRO A 293 12.46 -12.36 10.07
CA PRO A 293 11.21 -11.62 9.98
C PRO A 293 11.11 -10.53 11.06
N GLY A 294 10.48 -9.41 10.73
CA GLY A 294 10.42 -8.18 11.51
C GLY A 294 11.68 -7.33 11.38
N LEU A 295 12.87 -7.91 11.59
CA LEU A 295 14.14 -7.17 11.51
C LEU A 295 14.42 -6.67 10.10
N ASN A 296 14.05 -7.46 9.10
CA ASN A 296 14.25 -7.13 7.69
C ASN A 296 13.44 -5.91 7.20
N LEU A 297 12.37 -5.53 7.90
CA LEU A 297 11.64 -4.28 7.66
C LEU A 297 12.25 -3.10 8.40
N LEU A 298 12.99 -3.33 9.49
CA LEU A 298 13.56 -2.27 10.30
C LEU A 298 14.54 -1.42 9.49
N LEU A 299 15.35 -2.04 8.62
CA LEU A 299 16.35 -1.32 7.84
C LEU A 299 15.72 -0.29 6.87
N PRO A 300 14.76 -0.67 5.99
CA PRO A 300 14.02 0.30 5.19
C PRO A 300 13.32 1.37 6.02
N ILE A 301 12.66 0.97 7.13
CA ILE A 301 11.95 1.90 8.02
C ILE A 301 12.91 2.95 8.60
N VAL A 302 14.08 2.52 9.11
CA VAL A 302 15.09 3.42 9.66
C VAL A 302 15.64 4.35 8.58
N VAL A 303 15.87 3.86 7.37
CA VAL A 303 16.33 4.70 6.26
C VAL A 303 15.27 5.75 5.90
N PHE A 304 14.00 5.37 5.75
CA PHE A 304 12.93 6.31 5.41
C PHE A 304 12.63 7.31 6.53
N LEU A 305 12.54 6.85 7.79
CA LEU A 305 12.34 7.74 8.93
C LEU A 305 13.54 8.65 9.17
N GLY A 306 14.76 8.13 9.01
CA GLY A 306 15.99 8.91 9.08
C GLY A 306 16.02 9.97 7.99
N PHE A 307 15.67 9.62 6.76
CA PHE A 307 15.54 10.55 5.65
C PHE A 307 14.49 11.64 5.93
N HIS A 308 13.30 11.23 6.37
CA HIS A 308 12.22 12.13 6.78
C HIS A 308 12.68 13.07 7.90
N TYR A 309 13.38 12.55 8.91
CA TYR A 309 13.95 13.34 10.00
C TYR A 309 15.05 14.30 9.53
N CYS A 310 15.91 13.91 8.58
CA CYS A 310 16.90 14.82 8.02
C CYS A 310 16.26 15.99 7.26
N VAL A 311 15.15 15.74 6.56
CA VAL A 311 14.42 16.78 5.80
C VAL A 311 13.55 17.67 6.71
N HIS A 312 12.97 17.12 7.79
CA HIS A 312 12.06 17.86 8.69
C HIS A 312 12.65 18.32 10.02
N GLY A 313 13.59 17.55 10.57
CA GLY A 313 14.15 17.73 11.92
C GLY A 313 15.10 18.91 12.05
N SER A 314 15.56 19.46 10.92
CA SER A 314 16.14 20.79 10.88
C SER A 314 15.07 21.77 10.41
N PRO A 315 14.23 22.36 11.31
CA PRO A 315 13.54 23.56 10.93
C PRO A 315 14.62 24.52 10.43
N PRO A 316 14.48 25.13 9.23
CA PRO A 316 15.47 26.06 8.76
C PRO A 316 15.58 27.19 9.79
N ASN A 317 16.60 27.12 10.65
CA ASN A 317 17.02 28.19 11.57
C ASN A 317 17.48 29.44 10.80
N ILE A 318 17.18 29.51 9.50
CA ILE A 318 17.47 30.57 8.55
C ILE A 318 16.46 31.72 8.69
N MET A 319 15.34 31.57 9.43
CA MET A 319 14.32 32.63 9.55
C MET A 319 14.15 33.41 10.86
N PRO A 320 15.01 33.37 11.90
CA PRO A 320 14.83 34.25 13.05
C PRO A 320 15.11 35.73 12.71
N GLU A 321 15.92 36.01 11.69
CA GLU A 321 16.27 37.39 11.30
C GLU A 321 15.29 37.98 10.27
N ALA A 322 14.71 37.14 9.42
CA ALA A 322 13.65 37.55 8.49
C ALA A 322 12.36 37.94 9.25
N GLU A 323 12.04 37.29 10.37
CA GLU A 323 10.84 37.64 11.15
C GLU A 323 10.87 39.08 11.66
N ARG A 324 12.06 39.62 12.01
CA ARG A 324 12.22 41.02 12.43
C ARG A 324 11.98 42.01 11.29
N LEU A 325 12.57 41.77 10.11
CA LEU A 325 12.44 42.67 8.95
C LEU A 325 11.03 42.65 8.33
N TRP A 326 10.29 41.54 8.47
CA TRP A 326 8.99 41.38 7.84
C TRP A 326 7.81 41.91 8.67
N SER A 327 8.02 42.22 9.95
CA SER A 327 6.99 42.76 10.84
C SER A 327 6.44 44.15 10.41
N MET A 328 7.20 44.91 9.62
CA MET A 328 6.88 46.31 9.26
C MET A 328 5.81 46.47 8.17
N TYR A 329 5.42 45.42 7.43
CA TYR A 329 4.46 45.55 6.31
C TYR A 329 3.16 44.75 6.58
N SER A 330 2.17 45.40 7.20
CA SER A 330 0.92 44.80 7.70
C SER A 330 0.04 44.15 6.62
N TRP A 331 -0.06 44.72 5.42
CA TRP A 331 -0.84 44.16 4.30
C TRP A 331 -0.22 42.92 3.66
N ARG A 332 1.10 42.69 3.83
CA ARG A 332 1.74 41.45 3.40
C ARG A 332 1.42 40.27 4.31
N LYS A 333 0.95 40.48 5.55
CA LYS A 333 0.68 39.38 6.51
C LYS A 333 -0.33 38.34 6.01
N ALA A 334 -1.30 38.73 5.19
CA ALA A 334 -2.25 37.78 4.60
C ALA A 334 -1.63 36.95 3.46
N LEU A 335 -0.87 37.61 2.56
CA LEU A 335 -0.15 36.93 1.49
C LEU A 335 0.95 36.02 2.04
N ILE A 336 1.70 36.46 3.04
CA ILE A 336 2.74 35.67 3.71
C ILE A 336 2.12 34.45 4.37
N ARG A 337 0.99 34.58 5.08
CA ARG A 337 0.30 33.43 5.66
C ARG A 337 -0.13 32.41 4.59
N ARG A 338 -0.61 32.87 3.44
CA ARG A 338 -0.96 31.99 2.31
C ARG A 338 0.27 31.30 1.71
N VAL A 339 1.34 32.05 1.49
CA VAL A 339 2.61 31.52 0.95
C VAL A 339 3.26 30.56 1.95
N GLN A 340 3.26 30.89 3.24
CA GLN A 340 3.80 30.05 4.30
C GLN A 340 2.98 28.76 4.45
N ALA A 341 1.65 28.84 4.43
CA ALA A 341 0.80 27.64 4.44
C ALA A 341 1.04 26.76 3.20
N PHE A 342 1.23 27.37 2.03
CA PHE A 342 1.60 26.66 0.80
C PHE A 342 2.98 26.01 0.93
N ILE A 343 4.01 26.74 1.34
CA ILE A 343 5.38 26.23 1.53
C ILE A 343 5.39 25.09 2.55
N MET A 344 4.73 25.26 3.71
CA MET A 344 4.65 24.21 4.74
C MET A 344 3.93 22.96 4.23
N ARG A 345 2.86 23.12 3.44
CA ARG A 345 2.18 22.01 2.78
C ARG A 345 3.12 21.28 1.83
N TRP A 346 3.84 22.00 0.97
CA TRP A 346 4.82 21.39 0.06
C TRP A 346 5.99 20.73 0.79
N TRP A 347 6.49 21.35 1.87
CA TRP A 347 7.59 20.83 2.66
C TRP A 347 7.26 19.46 3.26
N SER A 348 6.02 19.27 3.73
CA SER A 348 5.50 17.97 4.21
C SER A 348 5.45 16.89 3.12
N MET A 349 5.41 17.27 1.85
CA MET A 349 5.33 16.32 0.73
C MET A 349 6.69 15.93 0.15
N ILE A 350 7.75 16.69 0.45
CA ILE A 350 9.10 16.42 -0.10
C ILE A 350 9.60 15.01 0.26
N PRO A 351 9.59 14.57 1.54
CA PRO A 351 10.10 13.25 1.86
C PRO A 351 9.39 12.08 1.18
N PRO A 352 8.04 11.96 1.19
CA PRO A 352 7.38 10.83 0.53
C PRO A 352 7.55 10.87 -0.99
N VAL A 353 7.54 12.05 -1.62
CA VAL A 353 7.79 12.18 -3.07
C VAL A 353 9.21 11.73 -3.43
N LEU A 354 10.20 12.17 -2.67
CA LEU A 354 11.59 11.79 -2.90
C LEU A 354 11.84 10.30 -2.59
N GLY A 355 11.22 9.77 -1.55
CA GLY A 355 11.21 8.33 -1.26
C GLY A 355 10.59 7.52 -2.40
N LEU A 356 9.48 7.99 -2.97
CA LEU A 356 8.81 7.35 -4.10
C LEU A 356 9.66 7.39 -5.37
N LEU A 357 10.29 8.53 -5.67
CA LEU A 357 11.23 8.67 -6.80
C LEU A 357 12.46 7.76 -6.63
N PHE A 358 12.98 7.64 -5.41
CA PHE A 358 14.09 6.74 -5.10
C PHE A 358 13.70 5.27 -5.32
N LEU A 359 12.53 4.85 -4.83
CA LEU A 359 12.00 3.51 -5.07
C LEU A 359 11.77 3.25 -6.57
N LEU A 360 11.27 4.23 -7.32
CA LEU A 360 11.09 4.12 -8.77
C LEU A 360 12.44 3.91 -9.46
N ALA A 361 13.46 4.70 -9.10
CA ALA A 361 14.81 4.54 -9.64
C ALA A 361 15.38 3.14 -9.38
N ILE A 362 15.21 2.62 -8.16
CA ILE A 362 15.61 1.24 -7.81
C ILE A 362 14.91 0.20 -8.69
N ASN A 363 13.59 0.34 -8.90
CA ASN A 363 12.84 -0.57 -9.78
C ASN A 363 13.35 -0.52 -11.21
N LEU A 364 13.61 0.67 -11.75
CA LEU A 364 14.15 0.83 -13.10
C LEU A 364 15.54 0.21 -13.22
N VAL A 365 16.39 0.35 -12.21
CA VAL A 365 17.70 -0.32 -12.14
C VAL A 365 17.53 -1.84 -12.20
N PHE A 366 16.63 -2.42 -11.39
CA PHE A 366 16.39 -3.87 -11.43
C PHE A 366 15.89 -4.35 -12.80
N ILE A 367 14.96 -3.62 -13.43
CA ILE A 367 14.49 -3.95 -14.78
C ILE A 367 15.64 -3.93 -15.78
N ILE A 368 16.46 -2.86 -15.76
CA ILE A 368 17.61 -2.72 -16.66
C ILE A 368 18.63 -3.85 -16.41
N ASP A 369 18.96 -4.14 -15.16
CA ASP A 369 19.92 -5.18 -14.80
C ASP A 369 19.45 -6.58 -15.19
N ILE A 370 18.15 -6.90 -15.00
CA ILE A 370 17.59 -8.17 -15.44
C ILE A 370 17.69 -8.30 -16.97
N GLU A 371 17.24 -7.29 -17.73
CA GLU A 371 17.26 -7.37 -19.19
C GLU A 371 18.68 -7.36 -19.77
N LEU A 372 19.63 -6.63 -19.17
CA LEU A 372 21.03 -6.69 -19.54
C LEU A 372 21.63 -8.07 -19.25
N THR A 373 21.33 -8.64 -18.08
CA THR A 373 21.73 -10.00 -17.69
C THR A 373 21.21 -11.02 -18.71
N LEU A 374 19.96 -10.93 -19.14
CA LEU A 374 19.39 -11.82 -20.14
C LEU A 374 20.02 -11.64 -21.52
N LYS A 375 20.16 -10.39 -21.97
CA LYS A 375 20.72 -10.07 -23.28
C LYS A 375 22.17 -10.55 -23.43
N GLN A 376 22.98 -10.42 -22.38
CA GLN A 376 24.39 -10.85 -22.40
C GLN A 376 24.54 -12.36 -22.45
N ASN A 377 23.66 -13.08 -21.75
CA ASN A 377 23.68 -14.53 -21.69
C ASN A 377 22.82 -15.20 -22.77
N ALA A 378 22.27 -14.43 -23.72
CA ALA A 378 21.41 -14.96 -24.79
C ALA A 378 22.09 -16.08 -25.62
N HIS A 379 23.42 -16.04 -25.73
CA HIS A 379 24.21 -17.07 -26.42
C HIS A 379 24.35 -18.38 -25.62
N LEU A 380 24.16 -18.34 -24.30
CA LEU A 380 24.18 -19.50 -23.42
C LEU A 380 22.77 -20.06 -23.20
N GLN A 381 21.73 -19.27 -23.46
CA GLN A 381 20.34 -19.68 -23.25
C GLN A 381 19.84 -20.59 -24.35
N ASP A 382 18.90 -21.46 -23.99
CA ASP A 382 18.13 -22.21 -24.97
C ASP A 382 17.17 -21.28 -25.75
N PRO A 383 17.12 -21.34 -27.09
CA PRO A 383 16.16 -20.57 -27.89
C PRO A 383 14.71 -20.77 -27.46
N ASP A 384 14.40 -21.88 -26.78
CA ASP A 384 13.08 -22.16 -26.24
C ASP A 384 12.68 -21.24 -25.06
N GLU A 385 13.63 -20.49 -24.48
CA GLU A 385 13.38 -19.48 -23.43
C GLU A 385 12.45 -18.36 -23.90
N ALA A 386 12.51 -18.03 -25.19
CA ALA A 386 11.68 -16.98 -25.81
C ALA A 386 10.28 -17.47 -26.19
N LYS A 387 9.98 -18.77 -26.07
CA LYS A 387 8.66 -19.31 -26.41
C LYS A 387 7.62 -18.90 -25.37
N TRP A 388 6.41 -18.63 -25.84
CA TRP A 388 5.28 -18.33 -24.98
C TRP A 388 4.73 -19.60 -24.35
N GLY A 389 4.83 -19.70 -23.03
CA GLY A 389 4.25 -20.77 -22.22
C GLY A 389 2.86 -20.40 -21.66
N PHE A 390 2.14 -21.40 -21.16
CA PHE A 390 0.88 -21.18 -20.47
C PHE A 390 1.06 -20.31 -19.21
N GLY A 391 2.16 -20.49 -18.46
CA GLY A 391 2.47 -19.70 -17.28
C GLY A 391 2.61 -18.20 -17.57
N GLN A 392 3.14 -17.84 -18.75
CA GLN A 392 3.27 -16.46 -19.19
C GLN A 392 1.92 -15.79 -19.49
N ILE A 393 1.01 -16.51 -20.14
CA ILE A 393 -0.36 -16.01 -20.41
C ILE A 393 -1.09 -15.78 -19.09
N LEU A 394 -0.98 -16.72 -18.15
CA LEU A 394 -1.57 -16.58 -16.82
C LEU A 394 -0.99 -15.37 -16.07
N ALA A 395 0.32 -15.15 -16.14
CA ALA A 395 0.97 -13.99 -15.52
C ALA A 395 0.42 -12.66 -16.06
N ILE A 396 0.21 -12.55 -17.37
CA ILE A 396 -0.41 -11.36 -17.98
C ILE A 396 -1.87 -11.23 -17.58
N LEU A 397 -2.62 -12.34 -17.49
CA LEU A 397 -4.01 -12.30 -17.02
C LEU A 397 -4.09 -11.80 -15.57
N LEU A 398 -3.12 -12.13 -14.72
CA LEU A 398 -3.03 -11.61 -13.35
C LEU A 398 -2.75 -10.10 -13.29
N LEU A 399 -2.19 -9.48 -14.35
CA LEU A 399 -2.06 -8.02 -14.48
C LEU A 399 -3.43 -7.32 -14.56
N PHE A 400 -4.49 -8.03 -14.95
CA PHE A 400 -5.82 -7.45 -15.06
C PHE A 400 -6.38 -6.97 -13.71
N MET A 401 -6.07 -7.67 -12.62
CA MET A 401 -6.53 -7.28 -11.28
C MET A 401 -6.01 -5.90 -10.85
N PRO A 402 -4.69 -5.62 -10.82
CA PRO A 402 -4.20 -4.29 -10.45
C PRO A 402 -4.61 -3.21 -11.46
N LEU A 403 -4.80 -3.55 -12.74
CA LEU A 403 -5.32 -2.61 -13.73
C LEU A 403 -6.78 -2.21 -13.44
N ARG A 404 -7.63 -3.18 -13.09
CA ARG A 404 -9.02 -2.93 -12.71
C ARG A 404 -9.07 -2.07 -11.44
N ASP A 405 -8.31 -2.43 -10.42
CA ASP A 405 -8.31 -1.71 -9.15
C ASP A 405 -7.80 -0.26 -9.34
N LEU A 406 -6.80 -0.05 -10.20
CA LEU A 406 -6.35 1.28 -10.60
C LEU A 406 -7.44 2.07 -11.34
N ALA A 407 -8.15 1.43 -12.28
CA ALA A 407 -9.24 2.07 -13.01
C ALA A 407 -10.39 2.47 -12.07
N GLU A 408 -10.77 1.59 -11.12
CA GLU A 408 -11.77 1.87 -10.10
C GLU A 408 -11.36 3.05 -9.21
N ALA A 409 -10.10 3.09 -8.74
CA ALA A 409 -9.59 4.19 -7.94
C ALA A 409 -9.60 5.53 -8.70
N LEU A 410 -9.21 5.51 -9.98
CA LEU A 410 -9.25 6.69 -10.85
C LEU A 410 -10.67 7.21 -11.07
N LEU A 411 -11.61 6.30 -11.34
CA LEU A 411 -13.02 6.65 -11.54
C LEU A 411 -13.66 7.20 -10.26
N ALA A 412 -13.42 6.55 -9.12
CA ALA A 412 -13.94 6.99 -7.82
C ALA A 412 -13.46 8.41 -7.48
N ARG A 413 -12.18 8.70 -7.71
CA ARG A 413 -11.65 10.05 -7.44
C ARG A 413 -12.17 11.09 -8.41
N LYS A 414 -12.38 10.74 -9.69
CA LYS A 414 -13.01 11.64 -10.65
C LYS A 414 -14.43 12.01 -10.21
N MET A 415 -15.23 11.01 -9.80
CA MET A 415 -16.58 11.22 -9.29
C MET A 415 -16.58 12.09 -8.03
N GLN A 416 -15.68 11.83 -7.08
CA GLN A 416 -15.56 12.63 -5.85
C GLN A 416 -15.22 14.10 -6.17
N LYS A 417 -14.33 14.34 -7.13
CA LYS A 417 -13.94 15.70 -7.54
C LYS A 417 -15.10 16.45 -8.18
N GLU A 418 -15.85 15.80 -9.08
CA GLU A 418 -17.04 16.39 -9.70
C GLU A 418 -18.11 16.70 -8.65
N MET A 419 -18.31 15.82 -7.69
CA MET A 419 -19.26 16.00 -6.60
C MET A 419 -18.86 17.15 -5.66
N ASN A 420 -17.58 17.28 -5.30
CA ASN A 420 -17.09 18.38 -4.48
C ASN A 420 -17.19 19.75 -5.19
N LEU A 421 -16.91 19.80 -6.50
CA LEU A 421 -17.08 21.02 -7.30
C LEU A 421 -18.56 21.41 -7.41
N GLY A 422 -19.45 20.42 -7.57
CA GLY A 422 -20.90 20.64 -7.55
C GLY A 422 -21.39 21.17 -6.20
N LEU A 423 -20.90 20.60 -5.10
CA LEU A 423 -21.21 21.05 -3.75
C LEU A 423 -20.72 22.48 -3.50
N GLU A 424 -19.48 22.81 -3.87
CA GLU A 424 -18.93 24.17 -3.77
C GLU A 424 -19.76 25.18 -4.59
N GLY A 425 -20.18 24.81 -5.80
CA GLY A 425 -21.07 25.61 -6.63
C GLY A 425 -22.43 25.87 -5.97
N ALA A 426 -23.05 24.84 -5.39
CA ALA A 426 -24.33 24.95 -4.69
C ALA A 426 -24.25 25.82 -3.43
N VAL A 427 -23.16 25.68 -2.66
CA VAL A 427 -22.88 26.52 -1.47
C VAL A 427 -22.74 27.98 -1.88
N ASN A 428 -21.95 28.28 -2.92
CA ASN A 428 -21.76 29.64 -3.41
C ASN A 428 -23.06 30.28 -3.92
N GLN A 429 -23.98 29.47 -4.46
CA GLN A 429 -25.31 29.91 -4.91
C GLN A 429 -26.37 29.91 -3.78
N LYS A 430 -26.01 29.51 -2.55
CA LYS A 430 -26.92 29.36 -1.41
C LYS A 430 -28.11 28.43 -1.68
N GLN A 431 -27.91 27.39 -2.52
CA GLN A 431 -28.93 26.40 -2.85
C GLN A 431 -28.88 25.23 -1.87
N TRP A 432 -29.49 25.39 -0.69
CA TRP A 432 -29.40 24.41 0.41
C TRP A 432 -29.94 23.01 0.04
N ASP A 433 -30.96 22.92 -0.82
CA ASP A 433 -31.48 21.63 -1.28
C ASP A 433 -30.45 20.88 -2.14
N ALA A 434 -29.71 21.59 -2.99
CA ALA A 434 -28.64 21.00 -3.79
C ALA A 434 -27.46 20.58 -2.92
N VAL A 435 -27.12 21.37 -1.90
CA VAL A 435 -26.10 21.02 -0.87
C VAL A 435 -26.48 19.71 -0.18
N LEU A 436 -27.72 19.60 0.32
CA LEU A 436 -28.21 18.38 0.97
C LEU A 436 -28.20 17.19 0.02
N ALA A 437 -28.56 17.38 -1.25
CA ALA A 437 -28.52 16.33 -2.27
C ALA A 437 -27.10 15.83 -2.55
N PHE A 438 -26.10 16.72 -2.59
CA PHE A 438 -24.69 16.33 -2.76
C PHE A 438 -24.15 15.61 -1.53
N VAL A 439 -24.43 16.12 -0.31
CA VAL A 439 -24.04 15.44 0.94
C VAL A 439 -24.68 14.06 1.04
N ALA A 440 -25.95 13.92 0.66
CA ALA A 440 -26.65 12.63 0.61
C ALA A 440 -26.02 11.65 -0.40
N ARG A 441 -25.31 12.15 -1.42
CA ARG A 441 -24.53 11.33 -2.39
C ARG A 441 -23.11 11.03 -1.92
N GLY A 442 -22.71 11.47 -0.73
CA GLY A 442 -21.38 11.22 -0.16
C GLY A 442 -20.37 12.34 -0.39
N ALA A 443 -20.81 13.54 -0.78
CA ALA A 443 -19.95 14.72 -0.77
C ALA A 443 -19.51 15.01 0.68
N ASP A 444 -18.23 15.36 0.86
CA ASP A 444 -17.72 15.72 2.18
C ASP A 444 -18.33 17.05 2.63
N PRO A 445 -19.13 17.10 3.71
CA PRO A 445 -19.73 18.35 4.18
C PRO A 445 -18.69 19.33 4.74
N ASN A 446 -17.48 18.88 5.07
CA ASN A 446 -16.40 19.72 5.59
C ASN A 446 -15.64 20.45 4.47
N ILE A 447 -16.37 21.03 3.51
CA ILE A 447 -15.72 21.92 2.54
C ILE A 447 -15.26 23.17 3.28
N ASP A 448 -13.95 23.39 3.25
CA ASP A 448 -13.30 24.60 3.73
C ASP A 448 -13.77 25.79 2.85
N MET A 449 -14.84 26.46 3.28
CA MET A 449 -15.41 27.63 2.59
C MET A 449 -14.37 28.75 2.60
N ARG A 450 -13.74 28.98 1.44
CA ARG A 450 -12.69 29.99 1.26
C ARG A 450 -13.20 31.40 1.04
#